data_AF-A0A349BNR2-F1
#
_entry.id   AF-A0A349BNR2-F1
#
_cell.length_a   1.000
_cell.length_b   1.000
_cell.length_c   1.000
_cell.angle_alpha   90.00
_cell.angle_beta   90.00
_cell.angle_gamma   90.00
#
_symmetry.space_group_name_H-M   'P 1'
#
loop_
_entity.id
_entity.type
_entity.pdbx_description
1 polymer ?
#
loop_
_entity_poly.entity_id
_entity_poly.type
_entity_poly.pdbx_seq_one_letter_code
_entity_poly.pdbx_strand_id
1 'polypeptide(L)'
;MAGYIRELYKLVSRSSGWTSVRSARIKLDRGQCRACGRKVNLQVHHIKSFHMFPAMELDIRNTITLCGRCHILIGHLDNWKSCNTEVIHDSHKLRWRIIARV
;
A
#
# COMPACT_ATOMS: atom_id res chain seq x y z
N MET A 1 -20.90 -18.85 9.24
CA MET A 1 -19.94 -19.15 8.14
C MET A 1 -18.94 -18.02 7.91
N ALA A 2 -19.34 -16.76 7.64
CA ALA A 2 -18.39 -15.67 7.37
C ALA A 2 -17.47 -15.26 8.56
N GLY A 3 -17.95 -15.39 9.81
CA GLY A 3 -17.17 -15.03 10.99
C GLY A 3 -15.97 -15.94 11.28
N TYR A 4 -16.09 -17.24 10.97
CA TYR A 4 -15.03 -18.23 11.25
C TYR A 4 -13.82 -18.06 10.32
N ILE A 5 -14.07 -17.76 9.04
CA ILE A 5 -13.03 -17.48 8.04
C ILE A 5 -12.19 -16.25 8.46
N ARG A 6 -12.84 -15.22 9.03
CA ARG A 6 -12.17 -13.99 9.44
C ARG A 6 -11.19 -14.18 10.62
N GLU A 7 -11.47 -15.11 11.54
CA GLU A 7 -10.55 -15.42 12.64
C GLU A 7 -9.37 -16.29 12.21
N LEU A 8 -9.57 -17.26 11.30
CA LEU A 8 -8.47 -18.05 10.75
C LEU A 8 -7.42 -17.17 10.07
N TYR A 9 -7.84 -16.10 9.38
CA TYR A 9 -6.92 -15.18 8.73
C TYR A 9 -6.10 -14.30 9.69
N LYS A 10 -6.51 -14.13 10.94
CA LYS A 10 -5.69 -13.43 11.95
C LYS A 10 -4.51 -14.26 12.44
N LEU A 11 -4.58 -15.59 12.32
CA LEU A 11 -3.54 -16.52 12.76
C LEU A 11 -2.45 -16.74 11.70
N VAL A 12 -2.61 -16.18 10.49
CA VAL A 12 -1.65 -16.33 9.41
C VAL A 12 -0.42 -15.45 9.69
N SER A 13 0.73 -16.11 9.89
CA SER A 13 2.01 -15.44 10.00
C SER A 13 2.39 -14.78 8.68
N ARG A 14 3.02 -13.59 8.77
CA ARG A 14 3.58 -12.89 7.61
C ARG A 14 4.67 -13.72 6.94
N SER A 15 4.69 -13.75 5.62
CA SER A 15 5.70 -14.46 4.86
C SER A 15 7.07 -13.77 4.95
N SER A 16 8.13 -14.55 5.06
CA SER A 16 9.52 -14.08 4.94
C SER A 16 9.82 -13.49 3.55
N GLY A 17 9.01 -13.80 2.54
CA GLY A 17 9.11 -13.25 1.19
C GLY A 17 8.80 -11.75 1.08
N TRP A 18 8.24 -11.14 2.13
CA TRP A 18 7.86 -9.72 2.13
C TRP A 18 9.03 -8.79 1.81
N THR A 19 10.24 -9.10 2.30
CA THR A 19 11.44 -8.28 2.05
C THR A 19 11.77 -8.17 0.56
N SER A 20 11.58 -9.27 -0.19
CA SER A 20 11.81 -9.29 -1.64
C SER A 20 10.77 -8.43 -2.38
N VAL A 21 9.48 -8.63 -2.08
CA VAL A 21 8.37 -7.87 -2.67
C VAL A 21 8.51 -6.38 -2.38
N ARG A 22 8.83 -6.03 -1.13
CA ARG A 22 9.07 -4.63 -0.73
C ARG A 22 10.18 -3.99 -1.57
N SER A 23 11.31 -4.68 -1.71
CA SER A 23 12.47 -4.17 -2.47
C SER A 23 12.16 -4.02 -3.95
N ALA A 24 11.48 -5.01 -4.54
CA ALA A 24 11.04 -4.98 -5.93
C ALA A 24 10.05 -3.82 -6.19
N ARG A 25 9.07 -3.62 -5.31
CA ARG A 25 8.09 -2.52 -5.44
C ARG A 25 8.73 -1.14 -5.38
N ILE A 26 9.65 -0.91 -4.44
CA ILE A 26 10.38 0.37 -4.33
C ILE A 26 11.20 0.62 -5.60
N LYS A 27 11.85 -0.41 -6.16
CA LYS A 27 12.59 -0.31 -7.43
C LYS A 27 11.66 0.03 -8.60
N LEU A 28 10.52 -0.66 -8.72
CA LEU A 28 9.51 -0.38 -9.75
C LEU A 28 8.97 1.06 -9.67
N ASP A 29 8.84 1.59 -8.45
CA ASP A 29 8.44 2.98 -8.21
C ASP A 29 9.58 4.00 -8.26
N ARG A 30 10.75 3.59 -8.78
CA ARG A 30 11.92 4.47 -8.96
C ARG A 30 12.34 5.15 -7.66
N GLY A 31 12.22 4.44 -6.53
CA GLY A 31 12.59 4.92 -5.21
C GLY A 31 11.80 6.17 -4.79
N GLN A 32 10.53 6.28 -5.16
CA GLN A 32 9.72 7.47 -4.93
C GLN A 32 8.32 7.10 -4.44
N CYS A 33 7.78 7.94 -3.56
CA CYS A 33 6.35 7.95 -3.25
C CYS A 33 5.55 8.21 -4.52
N ARG A 34 4.61 7.33 -4.84
CA ARG A 34 3.78 7.45 -6.05
C ARG A 34 2.75 8.55 -6.01
N ALA A 35 2.43 9.06 -4.83
CA ALA A 35 1.52 10.17 -4.67
C ALA A 35 2.21 11.55 -4.73
N CYS A 36 3.34 11.72 -4.03
CA CYS A 36 3.98 13.04 -3.90
C CYS A 36 5.40 13.15 -4.46
N GLY A 37 6.03 12.02 -4.83
CA GLY A 37 7.39 11.98 -5.40
C GLY A 37 8.53 12.11 -4.39
N ARG A 38 8.27 12.21 -3.08
CA ARG A 38 9.34 12.19 -2.06
C ARG A 38 10.12 10.88 -2.13
N LYS A 39 11.43 10.94 -1.88
CA LYS A 39 12.36 9.80 -1.89
C LYS A 39 12.75 9.29 -0.50
N VAL A 40 12.16 9.86 0.54
CA VAL A 40 12.48 9.60 1.96
C VAL A 40 11.28 8.99 2.68
N ASN A 41 11.56 8.22 3.74
CA ASN A 41 10.55 7.54 4.57
C ASN A 41 9.57 6.72 3.71
N LEU A 42 10.10 5.90 2.80
CA LEU A 42 9.32 5.09 1.87
C LEU A 42 8.83 3.80 2.54
N GLN A 43 7.56 3.53 2.33
CA GLN A 43 6.84 2.36 2.81
C GLN A 43 6.11 1.73 1.64
N VAL A 44 5.87 0.42 1.72
CA VAL A 44 5.09 -0.30 0.71
C VAL A 44 3.73 -0.59 1.33
N HIS A 45 2.70 0.00 0.73
CA HIS A 45 1.32 -0.12 1.15
C HIS A 45 0.63 -1.24 0.36
N HIS A 46 -0.16 -2.07 1.04
CA HIS A 46 -1.05 -3.03 0.40
C HIS A 46 -2.35 -2.36 -0.04
N ILE A 47 -2.73 -2.48 -1.31
CA ILE A 47 -4.00 -1.94 -1.85
C ILE A 47 -5.20 -2.66 -1.23
N LYS A 48 -5.12 -4.00 -1.15
CA LYS A 48 -6.01 -4.85 -0.37
C LYS A 48 -5.27 -5.33 0.87
N SER A 49 -5.79 -4.97 2.04
CA SER A 49 -5.11 -5.23 3.32
C SER A 49 -4.85 -6.72 3.55
N PHE A 50 -3.69 -7.01 4.15
CA PHE A 50 -3.28 -8.38 4.47
C PHE A 50 -4.29 -9.11 5.37
N HIS A 51 -4.86 -8.42 6.36
CA HIS A 51 -5.82 -9.03 7.29
C HIS A 51 -7.09 -9.54 6.62
N MET A 52 -7.48 -8.93 5.50
CA MET A 52 -8.66 -9.34 4.73
C MET A 52 -8.30 -10.26 3.56
N PHE A 53 -7.07 -10.14 3.03
CA PHE A 53 -6.61 -10.85 1.83
C PHE A 53 -5.17 -11.37 1.98
N PRO A 54 -4.89 -12.29 2.93
CA PRO A 54 -3.52 -12.73 3.18
C PRO A 54 -2.91 -13.51 2.02
N ALA A 55 -3.72 -14.17 1.19
CA ALA A 55 -3.28 -14.80 -0.06
C ALA A 55 -2.66 -13.81 -1.05
N MET A 56 -2.91 -12.50 -0.89
CA MET A 56 -2.36 -11.43 -1.73
C MET A 56 -1.17 -10.71 -1.07
N GLU A 57 -0.61 -11.25 0.02
CA GLU A 57 0.51 -10.63 0.76
C GLU A 57 1.70 -10.30 -0.14
N LEU A 58 2.07 -11.27 -0.99
CA LEU A 58 3.24 -11.24 -1.85
C LEU A 58 2.92 -10.85 -3.30
N ASP A 59 1.65 -10.57 -3.62
CA ASP A 59 1.30 -10.09 -4.97
C ASP A 59 1.80 -8.66 -5.13
N ILE A 60 2.84 -8.46 -5.93
CA ILE A 60 3.42 -7.14 -6.19
C ILE A 60 2.41 -6.17 -6.80
N ARG A 61 1.39 -6.66 -7.53
CA ARG A 61 0.31 -5.84 -8.10
C ARG A 61 -0.64 -5.32 -7.03
N ASN A 62 -0.66 -5.96 -5.85
CA ASN A 62 -1.39 -5.52 -4.67
C ASN A 62 -0.60 -4.49 -3.83
N THR A 63 0.45 -3.88 -4.38
CA THR A 63 1.33 -2.97 -3.62
C THR A 63 1.65 -1.67 -4.34
N ILE A 64 1.88 -0.62 -3.56
CA ILE A 64 2.30 0.71 -4.03
C ILE A 64 3.30 1.34 -3.05
N THR A 65 4.33 2.04 -3.56
CA THR A 65 5.27 2.79 -2.71
C THR A 65 4.69 4.15 -2.33
N LEU A 66 4.58 4.43 -1.03
CA LEU A 66 4.15 5.72 -0.48
C LEU A 66 5.16 6.21 0.56
N CYS A 67 5.26 7.52 0.77
CA CYS A 67 5.95 8.04 1.95
C CYS A 67 5.02 7.95 3.17
N GLY A 68 5.56 7.98 4.39
CA GLY A 68 4.76 7.86 5.63
C GLY A 68 3.52 8.78 5.68
N ARG A 69 3.64 10.04 5.25
CA ARG A 69 2.49 10.99 5.21
C ARG A 69 1.42 10.57 4.19
N CYS A 70 1.82 10.19 2.98
CA CYS A 70 0.85 9.76 1.97
C CYS A 70 0.29 8.36 2.28
N HIS A 71 1.04 7.54 3.01
CA HIS A 71 0.58 6.23 3.45
C HIS A 71 -0.65 6.36 4.34
N ILE A 72 -0.62 7.22 5.36
CA ILE A 72 -1.78 7.48 6.20
C ILE A 72 -2.88 8.25 5.45
N LEU A 73 -2.53 9.37 4.79
CA LEU A 73 -3.54 10.25 4.18
C LEU A 73 -4.27 9.61 2.99
N ILE A 74 -3.55 8.88 2.13
CA ILE A 74 -4.10 8.36 0.86
C ILE A 74 -4.35 6.86 0.97
N GLY A 75 -3.39 6.08 1.46
CA GLY A 75 -3.56 4.63 1.60
C GLY A 75 -4.60 4.27 2.66
N HIS A 76 -4.65 5.04 3.73
CA HIS A 76 -5.55 4.81 4.87
C HIS A 76 -6.59 5.91 5.08
N LEU A 77 -6.78 6.86 4.14
CA LEU A 77 -7.79 7.93 4.27
C LEU A 77 -7.74 8.65 5.64
N ASP A 78 -6.53 8.92 6.12
CA ASP A 78 -6.24 9.54 7.43
C ASP A 78 -6.68 8.72 8.67
N ASN A 79 -6.96 7.42 8.49
CA ASN A 79 -7.32 6.51 9.56
C ASN A 79 -6.81 5.09 9.29
N TRP A 80 -5.87 4.58 10.09
CA TRP A 80 -5.29 3.24 9.92
C TRP A 80 -6.30 2.07 9.86
N LYS A 81 -7.53 2.27 10.35
CA LYS A 81 -8.62 1.28 10.25
C LYS A 81 -9.30 1.26 8.86
N SER A 82 -9.13 2.32 8.09
CA SER A 82 -9.64 2.45 6.72
C SER A 82 -8.64 1.89 5.71
N CYS A 83 -9.13 1.53 4.54
CA CYS A 83 -8.33 1.04 3.42
C CYS A 83 -8.86 1.67 2.14
N ASN A 84 -8.00 2.38 1.41
CA ASN A 84 -8.37 3.01 0.15
C ASN A 84 -8.18 2.04 -1.02
N THR A 85 -9.27 1.45 -1.51
CA THR A 85 -9.21 0.58 -2.70
C THR A 85 -8.80 1.34 -3.97
N GLU A 86 -9.00 2.67 -3.98
CA GLU A 86 -8.65 3.59 -5.06
C GLU A 86 -7.28 4.26 -4.86
N VAL A 87 -6.44 3.75 -3.94
CA VAL A 87 -5.14 4.36 -3.59
C VAL A 87 -4.24 4.63 -4.81
N ILE A 88 -4.30 3.80 -5.85
CA ILE A 88 -3.57 4.05 -7.10
C ILE A 88 -4.13 5.31 -7.78
N HIS A 89 -5.44 5.35 -8.04
CA HIS A 89 -6.10 6.47 -8.70
C HIS A 89 -5.85 7.79 -7.93
N ASP A 90 -6.06 7.79 -6.61
CA ASP A 90 -5.89 8.97 -5.77
C ASP A 90 -4.42 9.44 -5.70
N SER A 91 -3.48 8.49 -5.64
CA SER A 91 -2.05 8.81 -5.71
C SER A 91 -1.71 9.48 -7.04
N HIS A 92 -2.21 8.94 -8.15
CA HIS A 92 -1.99 9.51 -9.48
C HIS A 92 -2.62 10.90 -9.62
N LYS A 93 -3.85 11.09 -9.11
CA LYS A 93 -4.55 12.37 -9.10
C LYS A 93 -3.76 13.42 -8.32
N LEU A 94 -3.31 13.12 -7.10
CA LEU A 94 -2.47 14.04 -6.32
C LEU A 94 -1.15 14.31 -7.04
N ARG A 95 -0.50 13.27 -7.58
CA ARG A 95 0.79 13.40 -8.27
C ARG A 95 0.68 14.33 -9.47
N TRP A 96 -0.40 14.19 -10.25
CA TRP A 96 -0.69 15.04 -11.39
C TRP A 96 -0.86 16.49 -10.95
N ARG A 97 -1.68 16.76 -9.93
CA ARG A 97 -1.88 18.12 -9.38
C ARG A 97 -0.58 18.79 -8.93
N ILE A 98 0.29 18.03 -8.25
CA ILE A 98 1.61 18.52 -7.82
C ILE A 98 2.51 18.88 -9.02
N ILE A 99 2.54 18.02 -10.04
CA ILE A 99 3.39 18.23 -11.24
C ILE A 99 2.85 19.38 -12.09
N ALA A 100 1.54 19.39 -12.34
CA ALA A 100 0.87 20.39 -13.17
C ALA A 100 0.67 21.73 -12.44
N ARG A 101 0.80 21.76 -11.11
CA ARG A 101 0.57 22.93 -10.25
C ARG A 101 -0.87 23.46 -10.34
N VAL A 102 -1.86 22.56 -10.28
CA VAL A 102 -3.32 22.83 -10.38
C VAL A 102 -4.14 22.02 -9.35
#